data_AF-A0AAV0TZ59-F1
#
_entry.id   AF-A0AAV0TZ59-F1
#
_cell.length_a   1.000
_cell.length_b   1.000
_cell.length_c   1.000
_cell.angle_alpha   90.00
_cell.angle_beta   90.00
_cell.angle_gamma   90.00
#
_symmetry.space_group_name_H-M   'P 1'
#
loop_
_entity.id
_entity.type
_entity.pdbx_description
1 polymer ?
#
loop_
_entity_poly.entity_id
_entity_poly.type
_entity_poly.pdbx_seq_one_letter_code
_entity_poly.pdbx_strand_id
1 'polypeptide(L)'
;MWPFDFVLEYKVKLWITWLEMTLTVHNLNPIAIEFQSLSHNYIHVNNIVKDGLQISGLQGVDYFDKMTKTNHTETRESFGISLMREGQKSIYTPTDGVICNPWIERAANMTDFKDDEYLYMIAIEPGKVIEQQVLEPGTSYKLNQLIMVSKGF
;
A
#
# COMPACT_ATOMS: atom_id res chain seq x y z
N MET A 1 -7.37 -14.66 -18.95
CA MET A 1 -6.14 -15.42 -18.61
C MET A 1 -4.94 -14.64 -19.13
N TRP A 2 -3.81 -14.68 -18.41
CA TRP A 2 -2.56 -13.97 -18.74
C TRP A 2 -1.49 -15.03 -19.09
N PRO A 3 -1.17 -15.24 -20.39
CA PRO A 3 -0.46 -16.44 -20.85
C PRO A 3 1.07 -16.23 -20.90
N PHE A 4 1.68 -15.85 -19.78
CA PHE A 4 3.11 -15.59 -19.68
C PHE A 4 3.76 -16.51 -18.66
N ASP A 5 4.98 -16.96 -18.94
CA ASP A 5 5.80 -17.74 -18.03
C ASP A 5 6.61 -16.81 -17.11
N PHE A 6 6.31 -16.83 -15.82
CA PHE A 6 7.02 -16.02 -14.82
C PHE A 6 7.19 -16.79 -13.51
N VAL A 7 8.17 -16.37 -12.72
CA VAL A 7 8.34 -16.85 -11.34
C VAL A 7 8.13 -15.69 -10.38
N LEU A 8 7.32 -15.92 -9.35
CA LEU A 8 7.21 -15.04 -8.20
C LEU A 8 8.01 -15.62 -7.04
N GLU A 9 8.96 -14.84 -6.54
CA GLU A 9 9.57 -15.10 -5.23
C GLU A 9 9.00 -14.09 -4.24
N TYR A 10 8.40 -14.58 -3.15
CA TYR A 10 7.98 -13.74 -2.04
C TYR A 10 8.78 -14.07 -0.79
N LYS A 11 9.55 -13.10 -0.31
CA LYS A 11 10.44 -13.24 0.84
C LYS A 11 9.94 -12.38 2.00
N VAL A 12 9.71 -13.01 3.14
CA VAL A 12 9.31 -12.37 4.38
C VAL A 12 10.42 -12.52 5.40
N LYS A 13 10.80 -11.42 6.03
CA LYS A 13 11.72 -11.43 7.16
C LYS A 13 11.08 -10.65 8.31
N LEU A 14 11.11 -11.25 9.49
CA LEU A 14 10.50 -10.70 10.69
C LEU A 14 11.60 -10.37 11.70
N TRP A 15 11.57 -9.14 12.21
CA TRP A 15 12.40 -8.67 13.31
C TRP A 15 11.52 -8.26 14.49
N ILE A 16 12.17 -7.87 15.58
CA ILE A 16 11.51 -7.47 16.83
C ILE A 16 10.56 -6.29 16.60
N THR A 17 10.94 -5.32 15.77
CA THR A 17 10.18 -4.07 15.58
C THR A 17 9.80 -3.78 14.13
N TRP A 18 10.13 -4.65 13.19
CA TRP A 18 9.73 -4.46 11.79
C TRP A 18 9.57 -5.75 11.00
N LEU A 19 8.81 -5.65 9.92
CA LEU A 19 8.52 -6.68 8.94
C LEU A 19 9.05 -6.20 7.58
N GLU A 20 9.93 -6.98 6.94
CA GLU A 20 10.35 -6.75 5.56
C GLU A 20 9.67 -7.78 4.66
N MET A 21 9.05 -7.31 3.59
CA MET A 21 8.40 -8.12 2.57
C MET A 21 8.98 -7.74 1.21
N THR A 22 9.45 -8.72 0.45
CA THR A 22 9.96 -8.50 -0.91
C THR A 22 9.25 -9.42 -1.89
N LEU A 23 8.55 -8.85 -2.85
CA LEU A 23 8.07 -9.53 -4.04
C LEU A 23 9.10 -9.36 -5.15
N THR A 24 9.55 -10.46 -5.73
CA THR A 24 10.39 -10.49 -6.93
C THR A 24 9.64 -11.18 -8.06
N VAL A 25 9.59 -10.55 -9.22
CA VAL A 25 8.99 -11.11 -10.44
C VAL A 25 10.13 -11.39 -11.42
N HIS A 26 10.23 -12.62 -11.90
CA HIS A 26 11.21 -13.01 -12.92
C HIS A 26 10.48 -13.28 -14.24
N ASN A 27 10.88 -12.59 -15.31
CA ASN A 27 10.34 -12.87 -16.64
C ASN A 27 11.10 -14.04 -17.28
N LEU A 28 10.42 -15.17 -17.46
CA LEU A 28 10.99 -16.34 -18.15
C LEU A 28 10.60 -16.41 -19.63
N ASN A 29 9.78 -15.48 -20.10
CA ASN A 29 9.37 -15.42 -21.51
C ASN A 29 10.52 -14.89 -22.37
N PRO A 30 10.54 -15.27 -23.67
CA PRO A 30 11.43 -14.65 -24.65
C PRO A 30 10.95 -13.26 -25.10
N ILE A 31 9.83 -12.75 -24.57
CA ILE A 31 9.26 -11.43 -24.86
C ILE A 31 9.06 -10.64 -23.56
N ALA A 32 9.02 -9.31 -23.68
CA ALA A 32 8.70 -8.44 -22.55
C ALA A 32 7.29 -8.74 -22.02
N ILE A 33 7.12 -8.59 -20.71
CA ILE A 33 5.82 -8.71 -20.05
C ILE A 33 5.46 -7.41 -19.36
N GLU A 34 4.17 -7.08 -19.39
CA GLU A 34 3.63 -5.88 -18.78
C GLU A 34 2.72 -6.25 -17.62
N PHE A 35 2.98 -5.66 -16.45
CA PHE A 35 2.18 -5.93 -15.26
C PHE A 35 2.18 -4.75 -14.30
N GLN A 36 1.22 -4.76 -13.38
CA GLN A 36 1.19 -3.89 -12.21
C GLN A 36 1.46 -4.75 -10.98
N SER A 37 2.01 -4.14 -9.93
CA SER A 37 2.21 -4.84 -8.66
C SER A 37 1.81 -3.93 -7.51
N LEU A 38 1.22 -4.53 -6.48
CA LEU A 38 0.71 -3.82 -5.33
C LEU A 38 0.77 -4.76 -4.13
N SER A 39 1.24 -4.28 -2.99
CA SER A 39 1.17 -5.03 -1.74
C SER A 39 -0.08 -4.62 -0.97
N HIS A 40 -1.15 -5.42 -1.07
CA HIS A 40 -2.48 -5.10 -0.54
C HIS A 40 -2.58 -5.32 0.98
N ASN A 41 -1.84 -4.54 1.77
CA ASN A 41 -1.76 -4.74 3.22
C ASN A 41 -2.89 -4.05 3.97
N TYR A 42 -3.52 -4.82 4.86
CA TYR A 42 -4.47 -4.33 5.85
C TYR A 42 -3.74 -4.12 7.17
N ILE A 43 -3.58 -2.87 7.60
CA ILE A 43 -2.97 -2.53 8.87
C ILE A 43 -4.06 -2.48 9.93
N HIS A 44 -3.93 -3.33 10.94
CA HIS A 44 -4.84 -3.33 12.08
C HIS A 44 -4.72 -2.02 12.87
N VAL A 45 -5.87 -1.44 13.20
CA VAL A 45 -6.01 -0.28 14.10
C VAL A 45 -7.06 -0.61 15.14
N ASN A 46 -6.99 0.01 16.32
CA ASN A 46 -7.94 -0.28 17.40
C ASN A 46 -9.37 0.16 17.04
N ASN A 47 -9.58 1.42 16.68
CA ASN A 47 -10.82 1.91 16.12
C ASN A 47 -10.55 3.18 15.31
N ILE A 48 -10.73 3.10 14.01
CA ILE A 48 -10.40 4.21 13.08
C ILE A 48 -11.22 5.48 13.37
N VAL A 49 -12.40 5.34 13.98
CA VAL A 49 -13.29 6.46 14.32
C VAL A 49 -13.01 7.00 15.73
N LYS A 50 -12.79 6.12 16.71
CA LYS A 50 -12.67 6.52 18.12
C LYS A 50 -11.25 6.85 18.56
N ASP A 51 -10.24 6.19 17.98
CA ASP A 51 -8.87 6.23 18.49
C ASP A 51 -7.94 7.16 17.70
N GLY A 52 -8.50 7.94 16.76
CA GLY A 52 -7.77 9.02 16.09
C GLY A 52 -6.61 8.56 15.21
N LEU A 53 -6.88 7.65 14.25
CA LEU A 53 -5.88 7.27 13.24
C LEU A 53 -5.41 8.50 12.47
N GLN A 54 -4.10 8.62 12.27
CA GLN A 54 -3.47 9.67 11.48
C GLN A 54 -2.55 9.07 10.42
N ILE A 55 -2.63 9.61 9.22
CA ILE A 55 -1.69 9.33 8.14
C ILE A 55 -1.02 10.65 7.75
N SER A 56 0.31 10.65 7.77
CA SER A 56 1.15 11.81 7.49
C SER A 56 2.21 11.49 6.45
N GLY A 57 2.92 12.51 5.97
CA GLY A 57 4.01 12.36 5.00
C GLY A 57 3.56 12.30 3.53
N LEU A 58 2.31 12.67 3.26
CA LEU A 58 1.72 12.71 1.91
C LEU A 58 1.44 14.14 1.42
N GLN A 59 1.73 15.16 2.22
CA GLN A 59 1.55 16.55 1.80
C GLN A 59 2.38 16.86 0.55
N GLY A 60 1.75 17.49 -0.44
CA GLY A 60 2.34 17.81 -1.73
C GLY A 60 2.34 16.64 -2.73
N VAL A 61 1.86 15.46 -2.35
CA VAL A 61 1.72 14.32 -3.28
C VAL A 61 0.45 14.48 -4.10
N ASP A 62 0.58 14.31 -5.42
CA ASP A 62 -0.55 14.22 -6.33
C ASP A 62 -1.24 12.85 -6.21
N TYR A 63 -2.56 12.84 -6.15
CA TYR A 63 -3.35 11.63 -6.05
C TYR A 63 -4.60 11.67 -6.93
N PHE A 64 -5.01 10.48 -7.37
CA PHE A 64 -6.29 10.27 -8.06
C PHE A 64 -7.33 9.77 -7.05
N ASP A 65 -8.34 10.58 -6.79
CA ASP A 65 -9.49 10.19 -5.94
C ASP A 65 -10.41 9.28 -6.75
N LYS A 66 -10.48 7.99 -6.38
CA LYS A 66 -11.32 7.00 -7.07
C LYS A 66 -12.82 7.19 -6.82
N MET A 67 -13.21 7.88 -5.74
CA MET A 67 -14.61 8.12 -5.39
C MET A 67 -15.19 9.25 -6.25
N THR A 68 -14.45 10.36 -6.37
CA THR A 68 -14.87 11.52 -7.18
C THR A 68 -14.34 11.49 -8.61
N LYS A 69 -13.40 10.59 -8.90
CA LYS A 69 -12.73 10.40 -10.20
C LYS A 69 -11.96 11.65 -10.66
N THR A 70 -11.29 12.32 -9.74
CA THR A 70 -10.59 13.58 -9.97
C THR A 70 -9.17 13.54 -9.44
N ASN A 71 -8.27 14.26 -10.10
CA ASN A 71 -6.91 14.46 -9.64
C ASN A 71 -6.86 15.62 -8.65
N HIS A 72 -6.09 15.44 -7.59
CA HIS A 72 -5.87 16.43 -6.55
C HIS A 72 -4.41 16.39 -6.10
N THR A 73 -3.99 17.42 -5.37
CA THR A 73 -2.75 17.42 -4.60
C THR A 73 -3.14 17.42 -3.13
N GLU A 74 -2.55 16.52 -2.33
CA GLU A 74 -2.80 16.49 -0.89
C GLU A 74 -2.19 17.74 -0.25
N THR A 75 -3.02 18.62 0.29
CA THR A 75 -2.58 19.90 0.87
C THR A 75 -2.40 19.82 2.39
N ARG A 76 -2.95 18.79 3.04
CA ARG A 76 -2.92 18.62 4.49
C ARG A 76 -1.59 17.97 4.92
N GLU A 77 -1.05 18.39 6.06
CA GLU A 77 0.14 17.74 6.67
C GLU A 77 -0.16 16.29 7.10
N SER A 78 -1.38 16.06 7.54
CA SER A 78 -1.94 14.76 7.86
C SER A 78 -3.44 14.73 7.57
N PHE A 79 -3.98 13.54 7.31
CA PHE A 79 -5.42 13.32 7.28
C PHE A 79 -5.82 12.25 8.31
N GLY A 80 -6.88 12.54 9.07
CA GLY A 80 -7.19 11.91 10.36
C GLY A 80 -7.09 12.91 11.53
N ILE A 81 -7.76 12.66 12.66
CA ILE A 81 -7.84 13.62 13.80
C ILE A 81 -6.50 13.71 14.54
N SER A 82 -5.99 14.93 14.71
CA SER A 82 -4.58 15.29 14.95
C SER A 82 -4.00 15.04 16.35
N LEU A 83 -2.69 14.74 16.39
CA LEU A 83 -1.67 15.08 17.39
C LEU A 83 -0.26 14.76 16.80
N MET A 84 0.53 15.81 16.58
CA MET A 84 1.82 15.83 15.85
C MET A 84 2.99 15.20 16.62
N ARG A 85 4.00 14.66 15.90
CA ARG A 85 5.43 14.66 16.33
C ARG A 85 6.42 14.56 15.16
N GLU A 86 7.53 15.31 15.28
CA GLU A 86 8.68 15.36 14.36
C GLU A 86 9.66 14.20 14.54
N GLY A 87 10.31 13.79 13.45
CA GLY A 87 11.62 13.12 13.50
C GLY A 87 11.64 11.64 13.13
N GLN A 88 11.29 11.29 11.89
CA GLN A 88 11.65 9.99 11.32
C GLN A 88 12.01 10.13 9.84
N LYS A 89 13.25 9.78 9.49
CA LYS A 89 13.76 9.90 8.11
C LYS A 89 13.68 8.53 7.43
N SER A 90 12.66 8.33 6.61
CA SER A 90 12.55 7.19 5.69
C SER A 90 13.29 7.49 4.38
N ILE A 91 13.98 6.48 3.83
CA ILE A 91 14.57 6.57 2.49
C ILE A 91 13.44 6.29 1.50
N TYR A 92 13.05 7.31 0.74
CA TYR A 92 11.97 7.23 -0.25
C TYR A 92 12.51 6.73 -1.58
N THR A 93 11.96 5.63 -2.09
CA THR A 93 11.93 5.36 -3.55
C THR A 93 10.56 5.80 -4.06
N PRO A 94 10.45 6.54 -5.18
CA PRO A 94 9.15 6.93 -5.73
C PRO A 94 8.35 5.68 -6.12
N THR A 95 7.34 5.37 -5.33
CA THR A 95 6.37 4.29 -5.56
C THR A 95 4.97 4.88 -5.50
N ASP A 96 4.02 4.23 -6.16
CA ASP A 96 2.61 4.58 -6.01
C ASP A 96 2.12 3.99 -4.68
N GLY A 97 1.04 4.54 -4.15
CA GLY A 97 0.40 4.04 -2.94
C GLY A 97 -1.11 4.14 -3.06
N VAL A 98 -1.82 3.09 -2.63
CA VAL A 98 -3.27 3.14 -2.44
C VAL A 98 -3.56 3.18 -0.94
N ILE A 99 -4.46 4.08 -0.54
CA ILE A 99 -4.98 4.16 0.81
C ILE A 99 -6.48 3.97 0.74
N CYS A 100 -7.00 2.97 1.46
CA CYS A 100 -8.41 2.62 1.37
C CYS A 100 -8.97 2.14 2.71
N ASN A 101 -10.20 2.57 2.98
CA ASN A 101 -11.11 1.93 3.93
C ASN A 101 -12.44 1.74 3.20
N PRO A 102 -13.06 0.53 3.23
CA PRO A 102 -14.28 0.27 2.49
C PRO A 102 -15.48 1.07 3.04
N TRP A 103 -15.45 1.46 4.30
CA TRP A 103 -16.57 2.06 5.02
C TRP A 103 -17.86 1.22 4.96
N ILE A 104 -18.91 1.72 5.59
CA ILE A 104 -20.13 0.98 5.95
C ILE A 104 -20.76 0.28 4.74
N GLU A 105 -21.06 1.03 3.67
CA GLU A 105 -21.81 0.51 2.52
C GLU A 105 -21.03 -0.55 1.75
N ARG A 106 -19.72 -0.39 1.57
CA ARG A 106 -18.92 -1.37 0.84
C ARG A 106 -18.63 -2.60 1.69
N ALA A 107 -18.37 -2.43 3.00
CA ALA A 107 -18.17 -3.54 3.93
C ALA A 107 -19.40 -4.45 4.00
N ALA A 108 -20.61 -3.89 4.11
CA ALA A 108 -21.86 -4.66 4.16
C ALA A 108 -22.15 -5.49 2.89
N ASN A 109 -21.48 -5.19 1.77
CA ASN A 109 -21.61 -5.92 0.52
C ASN A 109 -20.49 -6.95 0.28
N MET A 110 -19.56 -7.12 1.22
CA MET A 110 -18.45 -8.07 1.14
C MET A 110 -18.78 -9.30 1.99
N THR A 111 -19.10 -10.43 1.34
CA THR A 111 -19.56 -11.65 2.04
C THR A 111 -18.51 -12.30 2.94
N ASP A 112 -17.24 -11.98 2.72
CA ASP A 112 -16.06 -12.46 3.45
C ASP A 112 -15.52 -11.45 4.47
N PHE A 113 -16.23 -10.33 4.69
CA PHE A 113 -15.84 -9.23 5.55
C PHE A 113 -16.98 -8.89 6.51
N LYS A 114 -16.70 -8.72 7.80
CA LYS A 114 -17.79 -8.39 8.75
C LYS A 114 -18.21 -6.93 8.61
N ASP A 115 -19.49 -6.67 8.86
CA ASP A 115 -20.09 -5.32 8.78
C ASP A 115 -19.33 -4.25 9.56
N ASP A 116 -18.66 -4.61 10.67
CA ASP A 116 -17.92 -3.71 11.55
C ASP A 116 -16.39 -3.77 11.38
N GLU A 117 -15.87 -4.68 10.56
CA GLU A 117 -14.43 -4.92 10.42
C GLU A 117 -13.68 -3.72 9.82
N TYR A 118 -14.39 -2.86 9.07
CA TYR A 118 -13.83 -1.62 8.54
C TYR A 118 -13.39 -0.65 9.65
N LEU A 119 -13.92 -0.78 10.87
CA LEU A 119 -13.53 0.04 12.01
C LEU A 119 -12.12 -0.29 12.51
N TYR A 120 -11.60 -1.48 12.19
CA TYR A 120 -10.39 -2.04 12.79
C TYR A 120 -9.22 -2.13 11.80
N MET A 121 -9.35 -1.50 10.63
CA MET A 121 -8.36 -1.60 9.57
C MET A 121 -8.18 -0.30 8.76
N ILE A 122 -6.98 -0.13 8.22
CA ILE A 122 -6.70 0.77 7.08
C ILE A 122 -5.85 0.01 6.06
N ALA A 123 -6.20 0.07 4.78
CA ALA A 123 -5.38 -0.48 3.73
C ALA A 123 -4.33 0.56 3.33
N ILE A 124 -3.05 0.18 3.40
CA ILE A 124 -1.93 0.99 2.94
C ILE A 124 -1.09 0.12 2.03
N GLU A 125 -1.14 0.45 0.74
CA GLU A 125 -0.79 -0.47 -0.31
C GLU A 125 0.27 0.13 -1.23
N PRO A 126 1.57 -0.05 -0.93
CA PRO A 126 2.62 0.42 -1.82
C PRO A 126 2.70 -0.47 -3.06
N GLY A 127 2.94 0.14 -4.22
CA GLY A 127 3.05 -0.59 -5.49
C GLY A 127 3.34 0.30 -6.69
N LYS A 128 3.28 -0.31 -7.87
CA LYS A 128 3.30 0.34 -9.18
C LYS A 128 2.00 0.00 -9.91
N VAL A 129 1.07 0.96 -9.89
CA VAL A 129 -0.33 0.81 -10.30
C VAL A 129 -0.86 1.98 -11.13
N ILE A 130 -0.13 3.09 -11.25
CA ILE A 130 -0.47 4.16 -12.18
C ILE A 130 -0.14 3.71 -13.61
N GLU A 131 1.04 3.11 -13.81
CA GLU A 131 1.52 2.63 -15.10
C GLU A 131 1.93 1.16 -15.04
N GLN A 132 1.76 0.45 -16.16
CA GLN A 132 2.28 -0.91 -16.28
C GLN A 132 3.81 -0.88 -16.31
N GLN A 133 4.41 -1.78 -15.55
CA GLN A 133 5.83 -2.03 -15.55
C GLN A 133 6.15 -2.98 -16.71
N VAL A 134 7.06 -2.57 -17.59
CA VAL A 134 7.60 -3.43 -18.65
C VAL A 134 8.80 -4.18 -18.08
N LEU A 135 8.77 -5.51 -18.15
CA LEU A 135 9.87 -6.36 -17.70
C LEU A 135 10.42 -7.16 -18.88
N GLU A 136 11.63 -6.82 -19.29
CA GLU A 136 12.32 -7.43 -20.43
C GLU A 136 12.64 -8.93 -20.20
N PRO A 137 12.82 -9.72 -21.28
CA PRO A 137 13.19 -11.14 -21.19
C PRO A 137 14.39 -11.39 -20.28
N GLY A 138 14.25 -12.36 -19.37
CA GLY A 138 15.33 -12.77 -18.46
C GLY A 138 15.66 -11.77 -17.34
N THR A 139 14.92 -10.66 -17.22
CA THR A 139 15.12 -9.66 -16.17
C THR A 139 14.21 -9.89 -14.96
N SER A 140 14.39 -9.10 -13.91
CA SER A 140 13.57 -9.21 -12.70
C SER A 140 13.19 -7.88 -12.11
N TYR A 141 11.96 -7.79 -11.63
CA TYR A 141 11.40 -6.66 -10.90
C TYR A 141 11.35 -6.96 -9.42
N LYS A 142 11.55 -5.96 -8.57
CA LYS A 142 11.43 -6.08 -7.11
C LYS A 142 10.54 -4.98 -6.53
N LEU A 143 9.57 -5.38 -5.72
CA LEU A 143 8.81 -4.52 -4.82
C LEU A 143 9.18 -4.89 -3.39
N ASN A 144 9.82 -3.96 -2.67
CA ASN A 144 10.22 -4.13 -1.28
C ASN A 144 9.40 -3.21 -0.39
N GLN A 145 8.94 -3.73 0.74
CA GLN A 145 8.19 -2.99 1.74
C GLN A 145 8.74 -3.29 3.13
N LEU A 146 8.89 -2.22 3.91
CA LEU A 146 9.27 -2.27 5.31
C LEU A 146 8.14 -1.68 6.15
N ILE A 147 7.58 -2.47 7.06
CA ILE A 147 6.60 -2.02 8.05
C ILE A 147 7.29 -2.01 9.41
N MET A 148 7.41 -0.84 10.01
CA MET A 148 8.03 -0.67 11.32
C MET A 148 6.97 -0.27 12.35
N VAL A 149 7.06 -0.86 13.54
CA VAL A 149 6.26 -0.44 14.70
C VAL A 149 7.19 0.19 15.72
N SER A 150 6.90 1.43 16.08
CA SER A 150 7.54 2.14 17.18
C SER A 150 6.50 2.49 18.23
N LYS A 151 6.87 2.45 19.51
CA LYS A 151 6.04 3.07 20.55
C LYS A 151 6.13 4.59 20.38
N GLY A 152 4.98 5.25 20.23
CA GLY A 152 4.89 6.68 20.51
C GLY A 152 5.20 6.91 21.99
N PHE A 153 6.20 7.74 22.29
CA PHE A 153 6.52 8.16 23.65
C PHE A 153 5.54 9.20 24.18
#